data_AF-A0A848TJ40-F1
#
_entry.id   AF-A0A848TJ40-F1
#
_cell.length_a   1.000
_cell.length_b   1.000
_cell.length_c   1.000
_cell.angle_alpha   90.00
_cell.angle_beta   90.00
_cell.angle_gamma   90.00
#
_symmetry.space_group_name_H-M   'P 1'
#
loop_
_entity.id
_entity.type
_entity.pdbx_description
1 polymer ?
#
loop_
_entity_poly.entity_id
_entity_poly.type
_entity_poly.pdbx_seq_one_letter_code
_entity_poly.pdbx_strand_id
1 'polypeptide(L)'
;PGNGAAQYYAGLLFAQSGRPDRAFPVWRRLLETSPPDAPWLPVIRDEIAALAAAAGVPYTPPAVRGPDADDIAAADEMSADERQAMIRGMVDGLADRLATDGGPPEDWARLISALGVLGETARARAIADEALAVFADNAAALATIEAAAQRLPE
;
A
#
# COMPACT_ATOMS: atom_id res chain seq x y z
N PRO A 1 -18.00 -16.70 -2.30
CA PRO A 1 -17.36 -16.15 -1.07
C PRO A 1 -16.19 -15.24 -1.46
N GLY A 2 -16.27 -13.93 -1.19
CA GLY A 2 -15.21 -12.97 -1.56
C GLY A 2 -15.61 -11.82 -2.50
N ASN A 3 -16.90 -11.54 -2.69
CA ASN A 3 -17.34 -10.38 -3.47
C ASN A 3 -17.21 -9.10 -2.60
N GLY A 4 -16.22 -8.27 -2.90
CA GLY A 4 -15.93 -7.03 -2.16
C GLY A 4 -17.09 -6.02 -2.16
N ALA A 5 -17.81 -5.88 -3.28
CA ALA A 5 -19.00 -5.04 -3.33
C ALA A 5 -20.12 -5.56 -2.40
N ALA A 6 -20.33 -6.87 -2.34
CA ALA A 6 -21.30 -7.46 -1.42
C ALA A 6 -20.94 -7.22 0.05
N GLN A 7 -19.64 -7.30 0.40
CA GLN A 7 -19.16 -6.99 1.74
C GLN A 7 -19.30 -5.50 2.08
N TYR A 8 -19.03 -4.62 1.12
CA TYR A 8 -19.24 -3.18 1.27
C TYR A 8 -20.70 -2.88 1.62
N TYR A 9 -21.66 -3.35 0.80
CA TYR A 9 -23.08 -3.12 1.04
C TYR A 9 -23.59 -3.80 2.32
N ALA A 10 -23.05 -4.96 2.70
CA ALA A 10 -23.39 -5.61 3.96
C ALA A 10 -22.97 -4.77 5.17
N GLY A 11 -21.74 -4.24 5.16
CA GLY A 11 -21.28 -3.33 6.21
C GLY A 11 -22.09 -2.03 6.26
N LEU A 12 -22.42 -1.46 5.09
CA LEU A 12 -23.27 -0.26 4.98
C LEU A 12 -24.66 -0.48 5.58
N LEU A 13 -25.26 -1.65 5.34
CA LEU A 13 -26.56 -2.01 5.93
C LEU A 13 -26.47 -2.11 7.46
N PHE A 14 -25.39 -2.69 8.00
CA PHE A 14 -25.18 -2.74 9.44
C PHE A 14 -24.96 -1.34 10.04
N ALA A 15 -24.17 -0.49 9.38
CA ALA A 15 -23.94 0.89 9.83
C ALA A 15 -25.26 1.67 9.91
N GLN A 16 -26.06 1.63 8.83
CA GLN A 16 -27.36 2.34 8.77
C GLN A 16 -28.40 1.79 9.76
N SER A 17 -28.33 0.51 10.11
CA SER A 17 -29.22 -0.11 11.10
C SER A 17 -28.77 0.10 12.55
N GLY A 18 -27.76 0.95 12.79
CA GLY A 18 -27.24 1.22 14.14
C GLY A 18 -26.47 0.04 14.73
N ARG A 19 -25.83 -0.77 13.87
CA ARG A 19 -25.02 -1.95 14.24
C ARG A 19 -23.54 -1.76 13.92
N PRO A 20 -22.86 -0.78 14.54
CA PRO A 20 -21.43 -0.57 14.33
C PRO A 20 -20.60 -1.80 14.73
N ASP A 21 -21.07 -2.57 15.71
CA ASP A 21 -20.50 -3.85 16.15
C ASP A 21 -20.42 -4.90 15.04
N ARG A 22 -21.33 -4.85 14.06
CA ARG A 22 -21.35 -5.74 12.89
C ARG A 22 -20.75 -5.11 11.65
N ALA A 23 -20.91 -3.80 11.47
CA ALA A 23 -20.38 -3.07 10.33
C ALA A 23 -18.84 -3.04 10.35
N PHE A 24 -18.27 -2.67 11.49
CA PHE A 24 -16.83 -2.51 11.67
C PHE A 24 -16.00 -3.74 11.24
N PRO A 25 -16.26 -4.97 11.73
CA PRO A 25 -15.44 -6.12 11.35
C PRO A 25 -15.53 -6.47 9.86
N VAL A 26 -16.67 -6.21 9.22
CA VAL A 26 -16.84 -6.43 7.77
C VAL A 26 -16.00 -5.44 6.98
N TRP A 27 -16.11 -4.15 7.29
CA TRP A 27 -15.38 -3.09 6.61
C TRP A 27 -13.88 -3.08 6.92
N ARG A 28 -13.46 -3.43 8.14
CA ARG A 28 -12.05 -3.64 8.47
C ARG A 28 -11.42 -4.70 7.59
N ARG A 29 -12.05 -5.89 7.51
CA ARG A 29 -11.57 -6.96 6.66
C ARG A 29 -11.50 -6.50 5.21
N LEU A 30 -12.56 -5.85 4.73
CA LEU A 30 -12.61 -5.36 3.37
C LEU A 30 -11.48 -4.36 3.09
N LEU A 31 -11.22 -3.42 3.99
CA LEU A 31 -10.13 -2.45 3.88
C LEU A 31 -8.74 -3.11 3.87
N GLU A 32 -8.55 -4.16 4.67
CA GLU A 32 -7.26 -4.88 4.76
C GLU A 32 -7.01 -5.85 3.60
N THR A 33 -8.07 -6.35 2.93
CA THR A 33 -7.95 -7.35 1.85
C THR A 33 -8.24 -6.83 0.45
N SER A 34 -8.74 -5.59 0.30
CA SER A 34 -9.09 -5.04 -1.01
C SER A 34 -7.86 -4.62 -1.81
N PRO A 35 -7.92 -4.70 -3.15
CA PRO A 35 -6.92 -4.07 -4.00
C PRO A 35 -6.98 -2.54 -3.83
N PRO A 36 -5.85 -1.83 -4.02
CA PRO A 36 -5.72 -0.40 -3.68
C PRO A 36 -6.63 0.52 -4.51
N ASP A 37 -7.09 0.07 -5.67
CA ASP A 37 -7.99 0.77 -6.60
C ASP A 37 -9.48 0.46 -6.36
N ALA A 38 -9.81 -0.32 -5.32
CA ALA A 38 -11.17 -0.70 -5.05
C ALA A 38 -12.06 0.52 -4.73
N PRO A 39 -13.22 0.68 -5.39
CA PRO A 39 -14.02 1.92 -5.33
C PRO A 39 -14.64 2.19 -3.96
N TRP A 40 -14.70 1.20 -3.07
CA TRP A 40 -15.23 1.34 -1.72
C TRP A 40 -14.17 1.77 -0.69
N LEU A 41 -12.87 1.72 -1.01
CA LEU A 41 -11.81 2.05 -0.05
C LEU A 41 -11.88 3.49 0.48
N PRO A 42 -12.13 4.54 -0.34
CA PRO A 42 -12.23 5.91 0.17
C PRO A 42 -13.34 6.05 1.22
N VAL A 43 -14.54 5.54 0.91
CA VAL A 43 -15.70 5.61 1.81
C VAL A 43 -15.43 4.86 3.11
N ILE A 44 -14.89 3.65 3.03
CA ILE A 44 -14.58 2.87 4.24
C ILE A 44 -13.55 3.61 5.10
N ARG A 45 -12.52 4.21 4.50
CA ARG A 45 -11.46 4.93 5.24
C ARG A 45 -12.00 6.13 6.02
N ASP A 46 -12.91 6.89 5.41
CA ASP A 46 -13.53 8.06 6.05
C ASP A 46 -14.39 7.67 7.26
N GLU A 47 -15.09 6.53 7.18
CA GLU A 47 -16.10 6.17 8.18
C GLU A 47 -15.63 5.14 9.22
N ILE A 48 -14.64 4.31 8.91
CA ILE A 48 -14.28 3.15 9.74
C ILE A 48 -13.77 3.54 11.14
N ALA A 49 -13.13 4.70 11.27
CA ALA A 49 -12.67 5.20 12.58
C ALA A 49 -13.85 5.56 13.48
N ALA A 50 -14.88 6.23 12.93
CA ALA A 50 -16.11 6.54 13.66
C ALA A 50 -16.89 5.27 14.02
N LEU A 51 -16.96 4.30 13.12
CA LEU A 51 -17.57 2.99 13.39
C LEU A 51 -16.84 2.21 14.48
N ALA A 52 -15.50 2.24 14.49
CA ALA A 52 -14.71 1.60 15.53
C ALA A 52 -14.96 2.24 16.90
N ALA A 53 -14.97 3.57 16.97
CA ALA A 53 -15.28 4.31 18.18
C ALA A 53 -16.71 3.99 18.69
N ALA A 54 -17.70 3.95 17.80
CA ALA A 54 -19.07 3.57 18.13
C ALA A 54 -19.20 2.10 18.58
N ALA A 55 -18.34 1.22 18.09
CA ALA A 55 -18.24 -0.18 18.53
C ALA A 55 -17.41 -0.35 19.81
N GLY A 56 -16.81 0.72 20.36
CA GLY A 56 -15.93 0.66 21.53
C GLY A 56 -14.58 -0.03 21.25
N VAL A 57 -14.14 -0.06 20.00
CA VAL A 57 -12.90 -0.70 19.56
C VAL A 57 -11.85 0.37 19.25
N PRO A 58 -10.67 0.35 19.90
CA PRO A 58 -9.56 1.19 19.48
C PRO A 58 -9.03 0.69 18.13
N TYR A 59 -9.11 1.52 17.11
CA TYR A 59 -8.68 1.17 15.76
C TYR A 59 -8.05 2.37 15.06
N THR A 60 -6.92 2.13 14.41
CA THR A 60 -6.27 3.06 13.51
C THR A 60 -6.24 2.41 12.12
N PRO A 61 -6.87 3.01 11.10
CA PRO A 61 -6.81 2.47 9.75
C PRO A 61 -5.35 2.43 9.26
N PRO A 62 -4.91 1.38 8.55
CA PRO A 62 -3.58 1.35 7.95
C PRO A 62 -3.43 2.52 6.97
N ALA A 63 -2.26 3.16 6.95
CA ALA A 63 -1.98 4.30 6.07
C ALA A 63 -2.33 4.00 4.60
N VAL A 64 -2.79 5.01 3.87
CA VAL A 64 -2.96 4.91 2.42
C VAL A 64 -1.57 4.71 1.81
N ARG A 65 -1.41 3.67 0.98
CA ARG A 65 -0.17 3.46 0.24
C ARG A 65 -0.23 4.26 -1.04
N GLY A 66 0.39 5.43 -1.05
CA GLY A 66 0.49 6.32 -2.22
C GLY A 66 -0.02 7.73 -1.92
N PRO A 67 0.34 8.72 -2.76
CA PRO A 67 -0.14 10.09 -2.64
C PRO A 67 -1.67 10.14 -2.79
N ASP A 68 -2.32 11.02 -2.05
CA ASP A 68 -3.76 11.28 -2.20
C ASP A 68 -4.07 12.16 -3.43
N ALA A 69 -5.35 12.46 -3.66
CA ALA A 69 -5.76 13.23 -4.84
C ALA A 69 -5.25 14.68 -4.81
N ASP A 70 -5.10 15.26 -3.62
CA ASP A 70 -4.59 16.62 -3.44
C ASP A 70 -3.06 16.63 -3.63
N ASP A 71 -2.37 15.58 -3.17
CA ASP A 71 -0.94 15.36 -3.43
C ASP A 71 -0.66 15.22 -4.94
N ILE A 72 -1.54 14.54 -5.69
CA ILE A 72 -1.43 14.40 -7.15
C ILE A 72 -1.65 15.74 -7.85
N ALA A 73 -2.65 16.51 -7.42
CA ALA A 73 -2.92 17.84 -7.98
C ALA A 73 -1.78 18.81 -7.71
N ALA A 74 -1.24 18.80 -6.48
CA ALA A 74 -0.05 19.57 -6.11
C ALA A 74 1.17 19.14 -6.93
N ALA A 75 1.33 17.84 -7.20
CA ALA A 75 2.42 17.35 -8.04
C ALA A 75 2.33 17.84 -9.49
N ASP A 76 1.13 18.08 -10.03
CA ASP A 76 0.90 18.62 -11.38
C ASP A 76 1.26 20.11 -11.50
N GLU A 77 1.29 20.84 -10.39
CA GLU A 77 1.77 22.23 -10.33
C GLU A 77 3.30 22.34 -10.13
N MET A 78 3.97 21.23 -9.80
CA MET A 78 5.42 21.20 -9.56
C MET A 78 6.25 21.17 -10.85
N SER A 79 7.44 21.76 -10.79
CA SER A 79 8.44 21.57 -11.84
C SER A 79 8.93 20.12 -11.90
N ALA A 80 9.47 19.71 -13.05
CA ALA A 80 10.00 18.35 -13.22
C ALA A 80 11.10 18.01 -12.19
N ASP A 81 11.96 18.98 -11.85
CA ASP A 81 13.05 18.82 -10.89
C ASP A 81 12.52 18.63 -9.46
N GLU A 82 11.52 19.42 -9.06
CA GLU A 82 10.89 19.30 -7.74
C GLU A 82 10.15 17.97 -7.60
N ARG A 83 9.46 17.53 -8.67
CA ARG A 83 8.79 16.22 -8.70
C ARG A 83 9.81 15.09 -8.57
N GLN A 84 10.96 15.17 -9.24
CA GLN A 84 12.03 14.18 -9.08
C GLN A 84 12.61 14.16 -7.66
N ALA A 85 12.81 15.32 -7.03
CA ALA A 85 13.31 15.41 -5.65
C ALA A 85 12.32 14.78 -4.65
N MET A 86 11.02 15.03 -4.82
CA MET A 86 9.97 14.42 -4.00
C MET A 86 9.95 12.89 -4.17
N ILE A 87 9.98 12.38 -5.40
CA ILE A 87 9.98 10.93 -5.66
C ILE A 87 11.21 10.26 -5.02
N ARG A 88 12.41 10.87 -5.13
CA ARG A 88 13.62 10.34 -4.47
C ARG A 88 13.43 10.25 -2.96
N GLY A 89 12.92 11.30 -2.31
CA GLY A 89 12.65 11.28 -0.87
C GLY A 89 11.68 10.18 -0.43
N MET A 90 10.63 9.93 -1.23
CA MET A 90 9.69 8.83 -0.97
C MET A 90 10.34 7.45 -1.11
N VAL A 91 11.20 7.28 -2.12
CA VAL A 91 11.94 6.04 -2.38
C VAL A 91 12.97 5.78 -1.27
N ASP A 92 13.66 6.81 -0.80
CA ASP A 92 14.61 6.72 0.31
C ASP A 92 13.90 6.34 1.61
N GLY A 93 12.76 6.97 1.93
CA GLY A 93 11.98 6.61 3.11
C GLY A 93 11.46 5.17 3.08
N LEU A 94 11.07 4.67 1.90
CA LEU A 94 10.70 3.26 1.74
C LEU A 94 11.90 2.33 1.95
N ALA A 95 13.07 2.68 1.41
CA ALA A 95 14.30 1.91 1.57
C ALA A 95 14.71 1.82 3.06
N ASP A 96 14.73 2.94 3.77
CA ASP A 96 15.09 2.99 5.18
C ASP A 96 14.15 2.15 6.05
N ARG A 97 12.84 2.22 5.76
CA ARG A 97 11.84 1.40 6.43
C ARG A 97 12.07 -0.08 6.17
N LEU A 98 12.27 -0.49 4.91
CA LEU A 98 12.48 -1.90 4.57
C LEU A 98 13.78 -2.44 5.18
N ALA A 99 14.83 -1.63 5.25
CA ALA A 99 16.08 -2.01 5.91
C ALA A 99 15.93 -2.15 7.44
N THR A 100 15.08 -1.33 8.07
CA THR A 100 14.94 -1.29 9.53
C THR A 100 13.87 -2.26 10.05
N ASP A 101 12.68 -2.21 9.48
CA ASP A 101 11.50 -2.95 9.94
C ASP A 101 11.23 -4.20 9.09
N GLY A 102 11.91 -4.35 7.95
CA GLY A 102 11.53 -5.29 6.92
C GLY A 102 10.20 -4.89 6.26
N GLY A 103 9.67 -5.81 5.47
CA GLY A 103 8.39 -5.63 4.80
C GLY A 103 8.06 -6.84 3.95
N PRO A 104 6.85 -6.92 3.40
CA PRO A 104 6.45 -8.01 2.52
C PRO A 104 7.15 -7.89 1.15
N PRO A 105 7.31 -8.99 0.39
CA PRO A 105 8.08 -9.00 -0.86
C PRO A 105 7.55 -8.03 -1.93
N GLU A 106 6.26 -7.68 -1.87
CA GLU A 106 5.65 -6.68 -2.76
C GLU A 106 6.19 -5.26 -2.51
N ASP A 107 6.54 -4.92 -1.27
CA ASP A 107 7.09 -3.62 -0.92
C ASP A 107 8.57 -3.53 -1.38
N TRP A 108 9.33 -4.63 -1.31
CA TRP A 108 10.67 -4.75 -1.91
C TRP A 108 10.65 -4.65 -3.44
N ALA A 109 9.75 -5.38 -4.10
CA ALA A 109 9.56 -5.32 -5.55
C ALA A 109 9.17 -3.92 -6.04
N ARG A 110 8.40 -3.18 -5.24
CA ARG A 110 8.04 -1.79 -5.51
C ARG A 110 9.25 -0.87 -5.43
N LEU A 111 10.08 -1.01 -4.40
CA LEU A 111 11.32 -0.24 -4.25
C LEU A 111 12.26 -0.46 -5.44
N ILE A 112 12.49 -1.73 -5.81
CA ILE A 112 13.32 -2.10 -6.98
C ILE A 112 12.79 -1.42 -8.25
N SER A 113 11.48 -1.51 -8.48
CA SER A 113 10.85 -0.90 -9.66
C SER A 113 10.99 0.63 -9.66
N ALA A 114 10.80 1.29 -8.52
CA ALA A 114 10.89 2.73 -8.39
C ALA A 114 12.32 3.24 -8.67
N LEU A 115 13.33 2.56 -8.13
CA LEU A 115 14.73 2.85 -8.40
C LEU A 115 15.09 2.67 -9.87
N GLY A 116 14.54 1.65 -10.54
CA GLY A 116 14.70 1.45 -11.99
C GLY A 116 14.14 2.62 -12.81
N VAL A 117 12.96 3.13 -12.46
CA VAL A 117 12.35 4.30 -13.12
C VAL A 117 13.18 5.57 -12.91
N LEU A 118 13.81 5.71 -11.74
CA LEU A 118 14.72 6.83 -11.44
C LEU A 118 16.09 6.71 -12.11
N GLY A 119 16.39 5.57 -12.77
CA GLY A 119 17.70 5.28 -13.36
C GLY A 119 18.76 4.86 -12.33
N GLU A 120 18.37 4.63 -11.08
CA GLU A 120 19.24 4.15 -9.99
C GLU A 120 19.43 2.62 -10.06
N THR A 121 19.72 2.10 -11.26
CA THR A 121 19.75 0.66 -11.55
C THR A 121 20.71 -0.11 -10.65
N ALA A 122 21.89 0.44 -10.35
CA ALA A 122 22.87 -0.21 -9.47
C ALA A 122 22.32 -0.41 -8.05
N ARG A 123 21.62 0.61 -7.52
CA ARG A 123 20.95 0.53 -6.22
C ARG A 123 19.77 -0.43 -6.27
N ALA A 124 18.99 -0.42 -7.35
CA ALA A 124 17.89 -1.34 -7.54
C ALA A 124 18.35 -2.81 -7.54
N ARG A 125 19.48 -3.12 -8.18
CA ARG A 125 20.09 -4.47 -8.18
C ARG A 125 20.56 -4.87 -6.78
N ALA A 126 21.22 -3.97 -6.05
CA ALA A 126 21.63 -4.26 -4.67
C ALA A 126 20.45 -4.56 -3.74
N ILE A 127 19.35 -3.79 -3.85
CA ILE A 127 18.11 -4.05 -3.09
C ILE A 127 17.48 -5.38 -3.52
N ALA A 128 17.53 -5.73 -4.80
CA ALA A 128 17.04 -7.03 -5.27
C ALA A 128 17.83 -8.19 -4.66
N ASP A 129 19.16 -8.12 -4.66
CA ASP A 129 20.03 -9.15 -4.06
C ASP A 129 19.76 -9.31 -2.56
N GLU A 130 19.60 -8.19 -1.84
CA GLU A 130 19.24 -8.19 -0.42
C GLU A 130 17.88 -8.86 -0.19
N ALA A 131 16.86 -8.46 -0.97
CA ALA A 131 15.53 -9.04 -0.88
C ALA A 131 15.55 -10.56 -1.15
N LEU A 132 16.28 -11.03 -2.17
CA LEU A 132 16.41 -12.46 -2.46
C LEU A 132 17.05 -13.22 -1.29
N ALA A 133 18.02 -12.62 -0.60
CA ALA A 133 18.61 -13.21 0.60
C ALA A 133 17.62 -13.25 1.77
N VAL A 134 16.86 -12.18 1.99
CA VAL A 134 15.84 -12.09 3.06
C VAL A 134 14.72 -13.13 2.85
N PHE A 135 14.34 -13.38 1.60
CA PHE A 135 13.22 -14.27 1.24
C PHE A 135 13.63 -15.63 0.69
N ALA A 136 14.87 -16.08 0.95
CA ALA A 136 15.45 -17.29 0.38
C ALA A 136 14.57 -18.56 0.53
N ASP A 137 13.82 -18.66 1.63
CA ASP A 137 12.95 -19.81 1.93
C ASP A 137 11.50 -19.67 1.41
N ASN A 138 11.19 -18.59 0.68
CA ASN A 138 9.84 -18.31 0.18
C ASN A 138 9.83 -18.17 -1.35
N ALA A 139 9.55 -19.28 -2.04
CA ALA A 139 9.52 -19.33 -3.50
C ALA A 139 8.56 -18.32 -4.15
N ALA A 140 7.42 -18.01 -3.52
CA ALA A 140 6.48 -17.02 -4.04
C ALA A 140 7.05 -15.59 -3.93
N ALA A 141 7.72 -15.30 -2.81
CA ALA A 141 8.40 -14.02 -2.61
C ALA A 141 9.56 -13.83 -3.60
N LEU A 142 10.39 -14.86 -3.79
CA LEU A 142 11.50 -14.85 -4.76
C LEU A 142 11.00 -14.52 -6.16
N ALA A 143 9.93 -15.18 -6.63
CA ALA A 143 9.36 -14.91 -7.95
C ALA A 143 8.90 -13.45 -8.11
N THR A 144 8.31 -12.85 -7.07
CA THR A 144 7.90 -11.44 -7.07
C THR A 144 9.09 -10.49 -7.17
N ILE A 145 10.19 -10.78 -6.45
CA ILE A 145 11.41 -9.95 -6.45
C ILE A 145 12.14 -10.08 -7.79
N GLU A 146 12.31 -11.30 -8.31
CA GLU A 146 12.94 -11.55 -9.60
C GLU A 146 12.18 -10.87 -10.75
N ALA A 147 10.84 -10.93 -10.73
CA ALA A 147 10.02 -10.24 -11.73
C ALA A 147 10.15 -8.71 -11.68
N ALA A 148 10.52 -8.13 -10.53
CA ALA A 148 10.88 -6.73 -10.44
C ALA A 148 12.29 -6.45 -10.98
N ALA A 149 13.26 -7.28 -10.63
CA ALA A 149 14.64 -7.14 -11.07
C ALA A 149 14.79 -7.28 -12.60
N GLN A 150 14.03 -8.19 -13.24
CA GLN A 150 14.02 -8.39 -14.69
C GLN A 150 13.50 -7.20 -15.49
N ARG A 151 12.74 -6.29 -14.85
CA ARG A 151 12.23 -5.06 -15.48
C ARG A 151 13.20 -3.90 -15.39
N LEU A 152 14.34 -4.06 -14.71
CA LEU A 152 15.35 -3.02 -14.62
C LEU A 152 15.99 -2.78 -15.99
N PRO A 153 16.24 -1.51 -16.36
CA PRO A 153 17.00 -1.19 -17.56
C PRO A 153 18.44 -1.73 -17.44
N GLU A 154 19.06 -2.04 -18.59
CA GLU A 154 20.45 -2.52 -18.68
C GLU A 154 21.44 -1.57 -17.97
#